data_AF-A0A972CWY3-F1
#
_entry.id   AF-A0A972CWY3-F1
#
_cell.length_a   1.000
_cell.length_b   1.000
_cell.length_c   1.000
_cell.angle_alpha   90.00
_cell.angle_beta   90.00
_cell.angle_gamma   90.00
#
_symmetry.space_group_name_H-M   'P 1'
#
loop_
_entity.id
_entity.type
_entity.pdbx_description
1 polymer ?
#
loop_
_entity_poly.entity_id
_entity_poly.type
_entity_poly.pdbx_seq_one_letter_code
_entity_poly.pdbx_strand_id
1 'polypeptide(L)'
;MRKVILTMNENEKFQIIKKLVNTNGNKRTACLKLGCSLRHINRLVAGYKDSGKAFFVHGSRGRKLTTTLPVDDLGIAAYHLKGTSAMVIKTFDNHLYTCINEKIYVLEKLLNHKPSSKSFDLAQLPSEAKKKYIPPMSHPWKQASFERYMKKQAHRKNIA
;
A
#
# COMPACT_ATOMS: atom_id res chain seq x y z
N MET A 1 -8.77 -38.08 5.90
CA MET A 1 -8.66 -36.95 4.94
C MET A 1 -8.76 -35.63 5.69
N ARG A 2 -7.90 -34.63 5.41
CA ARG A 2 -7.98 -33.30 6.04
C ARG A 2 -9.27 -32.58 5.64
N LYS A 3 -10.00 -32.00 6.60
CA LYS A 3 -11.25 -31.26 6.34
C LYS A 3 -10.95 -29.95 5.63
N VAL A 4 -11.57 -29.72 4.48
CA VAL A 4 -11.49 -28.43 3.76
C VAL A 4 -12.46 -27.44 4.40
N ILE A 5 -11.92 -26.36 4.97
CA ILE A 5 -12.66 -25.27 5.61
C ILE A 5 -12.80 -24.11 4.61
N LEU A 6 -14.04 -23.67 4.39
CA LEU A 6 -14.39 -22.55 3.50
C LEU A 6 -14.97 -21.41 4.33
N THR A 7 -14.70 -20.17 3.94
CA THR A 7 -15.45 -19.00 4.44
C THR A 7 -16.87 -19.01 3.90
N MET A 8 -17.74 -18.21 4.49
CA MET A 8 -19.14 -18.05 4.07
C MET A 8 -19.29 -17.84 2.55
N ASN A 9 -18.60 -16.85 1.97
CA ASN A 9 -18.73 -16.52 0.55
C ASN A 9 -18.22 -17.63 -0.40
N GLU A 10 -17.17 -18.34 -0.01
CA GLU A 10 -16.67 -19.46 -0.81
C GLU A 10 -17.58 -20.68 -0.69
N ASN A 11 -18.13 -20.92 0.49
CA ASN A 11 -19.10 -21.98 0.71
C ASN A 11 -20.35 -21.71 -0.12
N GLU A 12 -20.83 -20.46 -0.18
CA GLU A 12 -21.94 -20.06 -1.04
C GLU A 12 -21.65 -20.38 -2.53
N LYS A 13 -20.48 -19.97 -3.05
CA LYS A 13 -20.04 -20.32 -4.41
C LYS A 13 -20.00 -21.83 -4.62
N PHE A 14 -19.43 -22.57 -3.68
CA PHE A 14 -19.35 -24.02 -3.74
C PHE A 14 -20.74 -24.67 -3.79
N GLN A 15 -21.68 -24.27 -2.93
CA GLN A 15 -23.02 -24.87 -2.89
C GLN A 15 -23.80 -24.60 -4.20
N ILE A 16 -23.70 -23.38 -4.73
CA ILE A 16 -24.38 -23.02 -5.98
C ILE A 16 -23.82 -23.84 -7.16
N ILE A 17 -22.49 -23.96 -7.25
CA ILE A 17 -21.85 -24.72 -8.34
C ILE A 17 -22.07 -26.22 -8.18
N LYS A 18 -21.98 -26.76 -6.96
CA LYS A 18 -22.30 -28.16 -6.65
C LYS A 18 -23.73 -28.51 -7.08
N LYS A 19 -24.70 -27.67 -6.71
CA LYS A 19 -26.10 -27.84 -7.14
C LYS A 19 -26.23 -27.81 -8.66
N LEU A 20 -25.62 -26.82 -9.30
CA LEU A 20 -25.66 -26.65 -10.75
C LEU A 20 -25.11 -27.88 -11.50
N VAL A 21 -23.99 -28.45 -11.04
CA VAL A 21 -23.39 -29.64 -11.65
C VAL A 21 -24.24 -30.88 -11.39
N ASN A 22 -24.73 -31.08 -10.16
CA ASN A 22 -25.54 -32.25 -9.80
C ASN A 22 -26.88 -32.32 -10.54
N THR A 23 -27.55 -31.17 -10.71
CA THR A 23 -28.87 -31.11 -11.38
C THR A 23 -28.77 -30.75 -12.87
N ASN A 24 -27.55 -30.62 -13.42
CA ASN A 24 -27.27 -30.09 -14.76
C ASN A 24 -28.08 -28.81 -15.10
N GLY A 25 -28.14 -27.88 -14.14
CA GLY A 25 -29.03 -26.73 -14.17
C GLY A 25 -28.57 -25.55 -15.05
N ASN A 26 -29.42 -24.52 -15.15
CA ASN A 26 -29.14 -23.34 -15.98
C ASN A 26 -28.02 -22.45 -15.40
N LYS A 27 -26.97 -22.24 -16.20
CA LYS A 27 -25.80 -21.39 -15.86
C LYS A 27 -26.13 -19.91 -15.70
N ARG A 28 -27.15 -19.39 -16.38
CA ARG A 28 -27.58 -17.98 -16.23
C ARG A 28 -28.16 -17.70 -14.84
N THR A 29 -28.88 -18.66 -14.27
CA THR A 29 -29.41 -18.54 -12.89
C THR A 29 -28.27 -18.48 -11.87
N ALA A 30 -27.21 -19.26 -12.06
CA ALA A 30 -26.03 -19.20 -11.20
C ALA A 30 -25.27 -17.87 -11.34
N CYS A 31 -25.20 -17.30 -12.56
CA CYS A 31 -24.65 -15.96 -12.77
C CYS A 31 -25.38 -14.90 -11.94
N LEU A 32 -26.71 -14.89 -11.99
CA LEU A 32 -27.53 -13.91 -11.26
C LEU A 32 -27.35 -14.05 -9.74
N LYS A 33 -27.34 -15.28 -9.22
CA LYS A 33 -27.14 -15.52 -7.77
C LYS A 33 -25.76 -15.08 -7.27
N LEU A 34 -24.72 -15.33 -8.05
CA LEU A 34 -23.34 -14.99 -7.68
C LEU A 34 -22.90 -13.60 -8.15
N GLY A 35 -23.77 -12.86 -8.87
CA GLY A 35 -23.45 -11.55 -9.45
C GLY A 35 -22.24 -11.58 -10.38
N CYS A 36 -22.07 -12.62 -11.19
CA CYS A 36 -20.86 -12.79 -12.02
C CYS A 36 -21.15 -13.24 -13.45
N SER A 37 -20.15 -13.16 -14.33
CA SER A 37 -20.30 -13.48 -15.75
C SER A 37 -20.35 -14.98 -16.03
N LEU A 38 -20.92 -15.37 -17.18
CA LEU A 38 -21.03 -16.76 -17.62
C LEU A 38 -19.65 -17.44 -17.74
N ARG A 39 -18.63 -16.68 -18.15
CA ARG A 39 -17.22 -17.13 -18.17
C ARG A 39 -16.75 -17.51 -16.76
N HIS A 40 -17.11 -16.72 -15.74
CA HIS A 40 -16.75 -17.02 -14.36
C HIS A 40 -17.39 -18.33 -13.89
N ILE A 41 -18.67 -18.54 -14.18
CA ILE A 41 -19.37 -19.80 -13.86
C ILE A 41 -18.72 -20.99 -14.57
N ASN A 42 -18.41 -20.88 -15.86
CA ASN A 42 -17.73 -21.96 -16.60
C ASN A 42 -16.37 -22.31 -15.97
N ARG A 43 -15.59 -21.31 -15.55
CA ARG A 43 -14.33 -21.52 -14.82
C ARG A 43 -14.55 -22.24 -13.48
N LEU A 44 -15.57 -21.85 -12.72
CA LEU A 44 -15.89 -22.51 -11.44
C LEU A 44 -16.35 -23.96 -11.63
N VAL A 45 -17.12 -24.25 -12.67
CA VAL A 45 -17.55 -25.61 -13.02
C VAL A 45 -16.37 -26.48 -13.41
N ALA A 46 -15.44 -25.96 -14.22
CA ALA A 46 -14.20 -26.68 -14.56
C ALA A 46 -13.38 -26.99 -13.30
N GLY A 47 -13.10 -25.99 -12.47
CA GLY A 47 -12.33 -26.19 -11.24
C GLY A 47 -12.99 -27.13 -10.22
N TYR A 48 -14.32 -27.14 -10.14
CA TYR A 48 -15.06 -28.11 -9.32
C TYR A 48 -14.92 -29.54 -9.85
N LYS A 49 -14.89 -29.74 -11.18
CA LYS A 49 -14.67 -31.08 -11.75
C LYS A 49 -13.25 -31.57 -11.50
N ASP A 50 -12.26 -30.69 -11.56
CA ASP A 50 -10.86 -31.06 -11.42
C ASP A 50 -10.47 -31.31 -9.95
N SER A 51 -10.87 -30.41 -9.03
CA SER A 51 -10.39 -30.42 -7.63
C SER A 51 -11.51 -30.42 -6.59
N GLY A 52 -12.77 -30.47 -7.01
CA GLY A 52 -13.92 -30.55 -6.12
C GLY A 52 -14.04 -29.35 -5.17
N LYS A 53 -14.26 -29.65 -3.89
CA LYS A 53 -14.42 -28.63 -2.84
C LYS A 53 -13.14 -27.82 -2.58
N ALA A 54 -11.96 -28.40 -2.83
CA ALA A 54 -10.68 -27.76 -2.55
C ALA A 54 -10.43 -26.54 -3.46
N PHE A 55 -10.98 -26.52 -4.68
CA PHE A 55 -10.85 -25.41 -5.62
C PHE A 55 -11.34 -24.06 -5.09
N PHE A 56 -12.33 -24.09 -4.21
CA PHE A 56 -12.97 -22.89 -3.67
C PHE A 56 -12.21 -22.28 -2.49
N VAL A 57 -11.14 -22.94 -2.02
CA VAL A 57 -10.24 -22.37 -1.00
C VAL A 57 -9.44 -21.23 -1.64
N HIS A 58 -9.52 -20.03 -1.07
CA HIS A 58 -8.70 -18.92 -1.55
C HIS A 58 -7.20 -19.24 -1.43
N GLY A 59 -6.44 -19.08 -2.52
CA GLY A 59 -5.00 -19.44 -2.57
C GLY A 59 -4.06 -18.58 -1.71
N SER A 60 -4.58 -17.54 -1.07
CA SER A 60 -3.85 -16.76 -0.05
C SER A 60 -4.01 -17.33 1.36
N ARG A 61 -4.91 -18.30 1.58
CA ARG A 61 -5.05 -18.95 2.88
C ARG A 61 -3.83 -19.77 3.21
N GLY A 62 -3.18 -19.41 4.31
CA GLY A 62 -1.96 -20.07 4.77
C GLY A 62 -0.70 -19.67 4.01
N ARG A 63 -0.78 -18.72 3.07
CA ARG A 63 0.42 -18.17 2.43
C ARG A 63 1.09 -17.22 3.41
N LYS A 64 2.34 -17.50 3.79
CA LYS A 64 3.16 -16.56 4.59
C LYS A 64 3.33 -15.28 3.77
N LEU A 65 3.12 -14.14 4.42
CA LEU A 65 3.40 -12.84 3.80
C LEU A 65 4.91 -12.78 3.51
N THR A 66 5.28 -12.53 2.25
CA THR A 66 6.69 -12.42 1.84
C THR A 66 7.35 -11.15 2.38
N THR A 67 6.54 -10.14 2.71
CA THR A 67 7.00 -8.78 2.98
C THR A 67 6.69 -8.37 4.41
N THR A 68 7.08 -9.21 5.37
CA THR A 68 6.95 -8.90 6.80
C THR A 68 8.26 -9.19 7.51
N LEU A 69 8.75 -8.22 8.29
CA LEU A 69 9.95 -8.35 9.11
C LEU A 69 9.57 -8.56 10.58
N PRO A 70 10.19 -9.50 11.30
CA PRO A 70 10.07 -9.56 12.75
C PRO A 70 10.83 -8.39 13.36
N VAL A 71 10.20 -7.70 14.31
CA VAL A 71 10.76 -6.55 15.02
C VAL A 71 10.60 -6.76 16.52
N ASP A 72 11.66 -6.46 17.27
CA ASP A 72 11.71 -6.55 18.73
C ASP A 72 10.96 -5.37 19.38
N ASP A 73 10.80 -5.42 20.69
CA ASP A 73 10.24 -4.33 21.50
C ASP A 73 10.98 -2.99 21.32
N LEU A 74 12.28 -3.04 21.02
CA LEU A 74 13.12 -1.87 20.74
C LEU A 74 13.02 -1.35 19.29
N GLY A 75 12.18 -1.95 18.43
CA GLY A 75 12.07 -1.53 17.04
C GLY A 75 13.20 -2.04 16.13
N ILE A 76 14.03 -2.97 16.63
CA ILE A 76 15.16 -3.53 15.89
C ILE A 76 14.69 -4.78 15.13
N ALA A 77 15.09 -4.92 13.87
CA ALA A 77 14.75 -6.08 13.06
C ALA A 77 15.47 -7.34 13.57
N ALA A 78 14.70 -8.38 13.88
CA ALA A 78 15.22 -9.70 14.25
C ALA A 78 15.34 -10.61 13.03
N TYR A 79 16.56 -11.10 12.80
CA TYR A 79 16.87 -12.04 11.73
C TYR A 79 17.13 -13.42 12.33
N HIS A 80 16.51 -14.45 11.74
CA HIS A 80 16.67 -15.83 12.15
C HIS A 80 17.26 -16.66 11.02
N LEU A 81 17.93 -17.75 11.38
CA LEU A 81 18.51 -18.69 10.42
C LEU A 81 17.42 -19.33 9.55
N LYS A 82 17.80 -19.73 8.33
CA LYS A 82 16.88 -20.45 7.44
C LYS A 82 16.44 -21.76 8.10
N GLY A 83 15.13 -22.01 8.12
CA GLY A 83 14.54 -23.24 8.68
C GLY A 83 14.04 -23.10 10.11
N THR A 84 14.21 -21.94 10.76
CA THR A 84 13.60 -21.69 12.07
C THR A 84 12.07 -21.72 11.98
N SER A 85 11.44 -22.49 12.87
CA SER A 85 9.98 -22.55 12.96
C SER A 85 9.44 -21.30 13.65
N ALA A 86 8.32 -20.78 13.15
CA ALA A 86 7.72 -19.53 13.60
C ALA A 86 6.20 -19.66 13.59
N MET A 87 5.55 -19.28 14.69
CA MET A 87 4.09 -19.25 14.80
C MET A 87 3.58 -17.82 14.59
N VAL A 88 2.76 -17.59 13.57
CA VAL A 88 2.20 -16.26 13.28
C VAL A 88 0.85 -16.10 13.99
N ILE A 89 0.70 -15.00 14.71
CA ILE A 89 -0.50 -14.62 15.45
C ILE A 89 -1.07 -13.36 14.83
N LYS A 90 -2.38 -13.35 14.56
CA LYS A 90 -3.10 -12.17 14.06
C LYS A 90 -4.11 -11.74 15.10
N THR A 91 -4.07 -10.47 15.50
CA THR A 91 -5.03 -9.86 16.43
C THR A 91 -6.29 -9.38 15.71
N PHE A 92 -7.34 -9.04 16.46
CA PHE A 92 -8.58 -8.48 15.91
C PHE A 92 -8.35 -7.13 15.22
N ASP A 93 -7.38 -6.33 15.70
CA ASP A 93 -6.98 -5.05 15.11
C ASP A 93 -6.09 -5.21 13.86
N ASN A 94 -6.00 -6.42 13.31
CA ASN A 94 -5.17 -6.79 12.16
C ASN A 94 -3.65 -6.66 12.34
N HIS A 95 -3.15 -6.40 13.56
CA HIS A 95 -1.71 -6.48 13.84
C HIS A 95 -1.22 -7.93 13.79
N LEU A 96 -0.03 -8.12 13.25
CA LEU A 96 0.61 -9.43 13.12
C LEU A 96 1.77 -9.53 14.11
N TYR A 97 1.91 -10.70 14.71
CA TYR A 97 3.00 -11.06 15.61
C TYR A 97 3.56 -12.42 15.20
N THR A 98 4.81 -12.70 15.57
CA THR A 98 5.40 -14.03 15.43
C THR A 98 6.02 -14.47 16.72
N CYS A 99 5.78 -15.72 17.10
CA CYS A 99 6.48 -16.38 18.20
C CYS A 99 7.57 -17.28 17.61
N ILE A 100 8.82 -17.04 18.00
CA ILE A 100 10.01 -17.78 17.58
C ILE A 100 10.82 -18.10 18.84
N ASN A 101 11.04 -19.38 19.14
CA ASN A 101 11.77 -19.86 20.32
C ASN A 101 11.30 -19.17 21.62
N GLU A 102 9.98 -19.09 21.82
CA GLU A 102 9.30 -18.49 22.99
C GLU A 102 9.38 -16.96 23.10
N LYS A 103 10.05 -16.29 22.15
CA LYS A 103 10.04 -14.83 22.04
C LYS A 103 8.97 -14.36 21.06
N ILE A 104 8.25 -13.32 21.45
CA ILE A 104 7.20 -12.70 20.63
C ILE A 104 7.78 -11.46 19.96
N TYR A 105 7.62 -11.37 18.65
CA TYR A 105 8.04 -10.27 17.80
C TYR A 105 6.84 -9.68 17.08
N VAL A 106 6.90 -8.39 16.78
CA VAL A 106 5.91 -7.72 15.92
C VAL A 106 6.26 -8.00 14.46
N LEU A 107 5.27 -8.36 13.63
CA LEU A 107 5.45 -8.47 12.18
C LEU A 107 5.10 -7.13 11.52
N GLU A 108 6.12 -6.33 11.24
CA GLU A 108 5.93 -5.10 10.48
C GLU A 108 5.84 -5.41 8.98
N LYS A 109 4.77 -4.94 8.34
CA LYS A 109 4.58 -5.11 6.89
C LYS A 109 5.46 -4.11 6.16
N LEU A 110 6.48 -4.63 5.48
CA LEU A 110 7.28 -3.83 4.57
C LEU A 110 6.47 -3.42 3.33
N LEU A 111 6.74 -2.21 2.82
CA LEU A 111 6.24 -1.78 1.53
C LEU A 111 6.96 -2.56 0.42
N ASN A 112 6.20 -3.16 -0.51
CA ASN A 112 6.76 -3.93 -1.62
C ASN A 112 7.62 -3.09 -2.57
N HIS A 113 7.34 -1.79 -2.67
CA HIS A 113 8.07 -0.84 -3.50
C HIS A 113 8.13 0.49 -2.76
N LYS A 114 9.24 1.23 -2.95
CA LYS A 114 9.27 2.64 -2.59
C LYS A 114 8.39 3.40 -3.60
N PRO A 115 7.59 4.38 -3.15
CA PRO A 115 6.72 5.16 -4.05
C PRO A 115 7.52 5.96 -5.08
N SER A 116 8.79 6.23 -4.78
CA SER A 116 9.71 6.98 -5.63
C SER A 116 11.10 6.33 -5.60
N SER A 117 11.77 6.34 -6.74
CA SER A 117 13.10 5.80 -6.93
C SER A 117 14.16 6.85 -6.59
N LYS A 118 15.14 6.48 -5.74
CA LYS A 118 16.21 7.40 -5.34
C LYS A 118 17.10 7.85 -6.51
N SER A 119 17.19 7.03 -7.56
CA SER A 119 18.07 7.27 -8.70
C SER A 119 17.41 7.99 -9.86
N PHE A 120 16.12 7.77 -10.13
CA PHE A 120 15.43 8.39 -11.26
C PHE A 120 14.57 9.58 -10.85
N ASP A 121 13.97 9.50 -9.67
CA ASP A 121 13.29 10.65 -9.10
C ASP A 121 14.34 11.42 -8.31
N LEU A 122 15.04 12.31 -9.02
CA LEU A 122 15.87 13.34 -8.40
C LEU A 122 14.99 14.00 -7.32
N ALA A 123 15.28 13.73 -6.05
CA ALA A 123 14.59 14.39 -4.95
C ALA A 123 14.65 15.89 -5.27
N GLN A 124 13.49 16.52 -5.45
CA GLN A 124 13.44 17.97 -5.61
C GLN A 124 14.02 18.54 -4.32
N LEU A 125 15.32 18.82 -4.34
CA LEU A 125 15.93 19.57 -3.27
C LEU A 125 15.13 20.86 -3.16
N PRO A 126 14.73 21.29 -1.96
CA PRO A 126 14.04 22.56 -1.81
C PRO A 126 14.90 23.62 -2.51
N SER A 127 14.38 24.20 -3.59
CA SER A 127 15.13 25.18 -4.37
C SER A 127 15.47 26.32 -3.43
N GLU A 128 16.76 26.63 -3.27
CA GLU A 128 17.16 27.78 -2.47
C GLU A 128 16.41 29.02 -2.98
N ALA A 129 15.87 29.82 -2.04
CA ALA A 129 15.14 31.02 -2.40
C ALA A 129 16.07 31.94 -3.21
N LYS A 130 15.74 32.15 -4.49
CA LYS A 130 16.50 33.05 -5.36
C LYS A 130 16.52 34.44 -4.71
N LYS A 131 17.71 34.99 -4.48
CA LYS A 131 17.85 36.36 -3.97
C LYS A 131 17.12 37.31 -4.93
N LYS A 132 16.21 38.13 -4.40
CA LYS A 132 15.49 39.13 -5.20
C LYS A 132 16.51 40.13 -5.75
N TYR A 133 16.60 40.27 -7.08
CA TYR A 133 17.52 41.22 -7.70
C TYR A 133 17.16 42.64 -7.28
N ILE A 134 18.11 43.33 -6.64
CA ILE A 134 18.00 44.74 -6.32
C ILE A 134 18.80 45.50 -7.40
N PRO A 135 18.16 46.36 -8.21
CA PRO A 135 18.85 47.07 -9.28
C PRO A 135 19.95 48.00 -8.71
N PRO A 136 20.99 48.31 -9.50
CA PRO A 136 22.02 49.28 -9.11
C PRO A 136 21.43 50.69 -8.99
N MET A 137 22.11 51.58 -8.27
CA MET A 137 21.63 52.96 -8.05
C MET A 137 21.51 53.75 -9.35
N SER A 138 22.30 53.41 -10.37
CA SER A 138 22.28 53.99 -11.72
C SER A 138 21.04 53.62 -12.54
N HIS A 139 20.17 52.73 -12.06
CA HIS A 139 18.99 52.32 -12.81
C HIS A 139 17.84 53.35 -12.67
N PRO A 140 17.19 53.77 -13.78
CA PRO A 140 16.19 54.85 -13.79
C PRO A 140 15.11 54.79 -12.69
N TRP A 141 14.52 53.61 -12.46
CA TRP A 141 13.46 53.42 -11.45
C TRP A 141 13.92 53.48 -9.99
N LYS A 142 15.21 53.26 -9.71
CA LYS A 142 15.80 53.27 -8.37
C LYS A 142 16.35 54.66 -8.07
N GLN A 143 16.97 55.28 -9.07
CA GLN A 143 17.35 56.69 -9.03
C GLN A 143 16.14 57.58 -8.75
N ALA A 144 15.03 57.41 -9.49
CA ALA A 144 13.81 58.19 -9.27
C ALA A 144 13.23 58.01 -7.85
N SER A 145 13.27 56.79 -7.32
CA SER A 145 12.85 56.50 -5.94
C SER A 145 13.76 57.18 -4.91
N PHE A 146 15.08 57.12 -5.12
CA PHE A 146 16.07 57.79 -4.28
C PHE A 146 15.93 59.31 -4.31
N GLU A 147 15.74 59.93 -5.48
CA GLU A 147 15.50 61.37 -5.62
C GLU A 147 14.23 61.80 -4.88
N ARG A 148 13.15 61.02 -4.97
CA ARG A 148 11.92 61.26 -4.18
C ARG A 148 12.18 61.17 -2.67
N TYR A 149 12.95 60.18 -2.23
CA TYR A 149 13.36 60.04 -0.84
C TYR A 149 14.19 61.25 -0.37
N MET A 150 15.17 61.70 -1.17
CA MET A 150 15.99 62.88 -0.88
C MET A 150 15.13 64.15 -0.81
N LYS A 151 14.18 64.35 -1.73
CA LYS A 151 13.24 65.48 -1.70
C LYS A 151 12.34 65.48 -0.45
N LYS A 152 11.99 64.30 0.06
CA LYS A 152 11.22 64.14 1.30
C LYS A 152 12.02 64.52 2.56
N GLN A 153 13.34 64.54 2.48
CA GLN A 153 14.22 64.86 3.61
C GLN A 153 14.38 66.39 3.78
N ALA A 154 13.34 67.06 4.28
CA ALA A 154 13.32 68.52 4.46
C ALA A 154 14.45 69.06 5.37
N HIS A 155 14.89 68.27 6.34
CA HIS A 155 15.93 68.64 7.32
C HIS A 155 17.37 68.54 6.78
N ARG A 156 17.60 67.90 5.63
CA ARG A 156 18.94 67.76 5.02
C ARG A 156 19.35 68.90 4.09
N LYS A 157 18.47 69.88 3.84
CA LYS A 157 18.71 70.99 2.89
C LYS A 157 19.79 71.99 3.33
N ASN A 158 20.16 72.00 4.62
CA ASN A 158 21.07 72.99 5.20
C ASN A 158 22.46 72.44 5.55
N ILE A 159 22.82 71.27 5.04
CA ILE A 159 24.17 70.72 5.19
C ILE A 159 24.84 70.86 3.82
N ALA A 160 25.48 72.01 3.62
CA ALA A 160 26.44 72.27 2.56
C ALA A 160 27.84 72.27 3.18
#